data_AF-A0A8T8LW38-F1
#
_entry.id   AF-A0A8T8LW38-F1
#
_cell.length_a   1.000
_cell.length_b   1.000
_cell.length_c   1.000
_cell.angle_alpha   90.00
_cell.angle_beta   90.00
_cell.angle_gamma   90.00
#
_symmetry.space_group_name_H-M   'P 1'
#
loop_
_entity.id
_entity.type
_entity.pdbx_description
1 polymer ?
#
loop_
_entity_poly.entity_id
_entity_poly.type
_entity_poly.pdbx_seq_one_letter_code
_entity_poly.pdbx_strand_id
1 'polypeptide(L)'
;MATHDPLRFVSDLGAKLATRSRHVCTFFGAGTSKACGLPDIAQLQERVLVSLSNDQKTLFTLLLKGRNLEQGLSRLRRITALLDGDQTLDNFTAQTALDLDLAICQIIIKELDISNANHTPSRYFAAWLARTNYHTPVEIFTVNYDLLLETALEEMQVPYFDGFIGNLRARFQTDLVETRPGSEAESIPAFFSRLWKLHGSVNWAWEDDRQIVRVGQPIHNEMAAAIYPSDTKYEESRRVPFLVLQDRMRRAFHQPETLVLVAGYSFGDAHLNELIFDAAMRRERTEIVVFCYSDIPGILADRALLTPNLQVLGNREAIIGGVRANWAEAEEDCSGIYEQNSFLLGNFSKLAEYLAKSTSRDFDNNIRLENILKLAAGIQSLGAGE
;
A
#
# COMPACT_ATOMS: atom_id res chain seq x y z
N MET A 1 17.55 24.38 -20.90
CA MET A 1 16.35 24.16 -20.06
C MET A 1 16.83 23.57 -18.74
N ALA A 2 16.16 23.84 -17.62
CA ALA A 2 16.46 23.11 -16.39
C ALA A 2 16.14 21.63 -16.59
N THR A 3 17.00 20.75 -16.10
CA THR A 3 16.83 19.29 -16.10
C THR A 3 17.12 18.76 -14.70
N HIS A 4 16.55 17.61 -14.36
CA HIS A 4 16.82 16.91 -13.11
C HIS A 4 17.81 15.78 -13.35
N ASP A 5 18.77 15.63 -12.44
CA ASP A 5 19.75 14.54 -12.51
C ASP A 5 19.20 13.31 -11.75
N PRO A 6 18.96 12.18 -12.44
CA PRO A 6 18.42 10.97 -11.80
C PRO A 6 19.39 10.35 -10.79
N LEU A 7 20.71 10.39 -11.03
CA LEU A 7 21.70 9.83 -10.12
C LEU A 7 21.83 10.66 -8.86
N ARG A 8 21.89 11.98 -9.01
CA ARG A 8 21.91 12.88 -7.86
C ARG A 8 20.68 12.67 -6.98
N PHE A 9 19.48 12.61 -7.58
CA PHE A 9 18.25 12.36 -6.84
C PHE A 9 18.32 11.04 -6.03
N VAL A 10 18.76 9.96 -6.68
CA VAL A 10 18.82 8.64 -6.03
C VAL A 10 19.93 8.56 -4.98
N SER A 11 21.04 9.27 -5.16
CA SER A 11 22.08 9.38 -4.14
C SER A 11 21.57 10.13 -2.90
N ASP A 12 20.86 11.24 -3.11
CA ASP A 12 20.26 12.03 -2.04
C ASP A 12 19.19 11.22 -1.29
N LEU A 13 18.35 10.47 -2.01
CA LEU A 13 17.38 9.55 -1.41
C LEU A 13 18.09 8.47 -0.57
N GLY A 14 19.17 7.89 -1.09
CA GLY A 14 19.96 6.88 -0.37
C GLY A 14 20.57 7.43 0.92
N ALA A 15 21.13 8.64 0.90
CA ALA A 15 21.67 9.30 2.09
C ALA A 15 20.59 9.58 3.15
N LYS A 16 19.39 9.97 2.72
CA LYS A 16 18.23 10.17 3.61
C LYS A 16 17.81 8.86 4.28
N LEU A 17 17.79 7.74 3.55
CA LEU A 17 17.45 6.41 4.08
C LEU A 17 18.57 5.81 4.96
N ALA A 18 19.83 6.23 4.75
CA ALA A 18 20.94 5.84 5.62
C ALA A 18 20.84 6.52 7.01
N THR A 19 20.16 7.66 7.11
CA THR A 19 20.00 8.42 8.35
C THR A 19 18.99 7.75 9.29
N ARG A 20 19.48 6.96 10.25
CA ARG A 20 18.64 6.10 11.13
C ARG A 20 17.77 6.84 12.14
N SER A 21 18.02 8.13 12.36
CA SER A 21 17.17 8.99 13.21
C SER A 21 15.90 9.46 12.51
N ARG A 22 15.79 9.31 11.19
CA ARG A 22 14.64 9.79 10.42
C ARG A 22 13.44 8.87 10.62
N HIS A 23 12.25 9.48 10.76
CA HIS A 23 11.00 8.74 10.72
C HIS A 23 10.66 8.40 9.26
N VAL A 24 10.38 7.14 8.97
CA VAL A 24 10.17 6.67 7.60
C VAL A 24 8.80 6.01 7.47
N CYS A 25 8.05 6.47 6.48
CA CYS A 25 6.78 5.86 6.10
C CYS A 25 6.82 5.44 4.62
N THR A 26 6.09 4.38 4.29
CA THR A 26 5.73 4.07 2.91
C THR A 26 4.22 4.07 2.75
N PHE A 27 3.73 4.39 1.55
CA PHE A 27 2.33 4.31 1.21
C PHE A 27 2.15 3.62 -0.15
N PHE A 28 1.51 2.46 -0.13
CA PHE A 28 1.36 1.59 -1.29
C PHE A 28 -0.08 1.47 -1.76
N GLY A 29 -0.25 1.49 -3.08
CA GLY A 29 -1.54 1.20 -3.74
C GLY A 29 -1.44 0.02 -4.70
N ALA A 30 -2.53 -0.25 -5.42
CA ALA A 30 -2.69 -1.48 -6.19
C ALA A 30 -1.58 -1.71 -7.25
N GLY A 31 -0.90 -0.65 -7.69
CA GLY A 31 0.24 -0.75 -8.60
C GLY A 31 1.43 -1.54 -8.03
N THR A 32 1.61 -1.59 -6.70
CA THR A 32 2.66 -2.42 -6.09
C THR A 32 2.32 -3.91 -6.20
N SER A 33 1.06 -4.27 -5.94
CA SER A 33 0.54 -5.63 -6.14
C SER A 33 0.54 -6.03 -7.61
N LYS A 34 0.28 -5.08 -8.52
CA LYS A 34 0.38 -5.28 -9.96
C LYS A 34 1.80 -5.61 -10.42
N ALA A 35 2.82 -5.00 -9.81
CA ALA A 35 4.21 -5.35 -10.08
C ALA A 35 4.55 -6.80 -9.66
N CYS A 36 3.77 -7.38 -8.76
CA CYS A 36 3.80 -8.78 -8.36
C CYS A 36 2.86 -9.68 -9.20
N GLY A 37 2.19 -9.16 -10.23
CA GLY A 37 1.31 -9.94 -11.10
C GLY A 37 -0.15 -10.05 -10.68
N LEU A 38 -0.56 -9.37 -9.59
CA LEU A 38 -1.97 -9.26 -9.22
C LEU A 38 -2.70 -8.20 -10.07
N PRO A 39 -4.04 -8.24 -10.19
CA PRO A 39 -4.78 -7.20 -10.91
C PRO A 39 -4.78 -5.86 -10.16
N ASP A 40 -4.75 -4.74 -10.90
CA ASP A 40 -5.19 -3.45 -10.33
C ASP A 40 -6.73 -3.38 -10.24
N ILE A 41 -7.27 -2.28 -9.69
CA ILE A 41 -8.71 -2.11 -9.50
C ILE A 41 -9.51 -2.18 -10.82
N ALA A 42 -8.96 -1.67 -11.93
CA ALA A 42 -9.65 -1.71 -13.22
C ALA A 42 -9.69 -3.15 -13.76
N GLN A 43 -8.56 -3.85 -13.73
CA GLN A 43 -8.48 -5.26 -14.12
C GLN A 43 -9.33 -6.15 -13.21
N LEU A 44 -9.36 -5.87 -11.91
CA LEU A 44 -10.17 -6.61 -10.93
C LEU A 44 -11.66 -6.44 -11.24
N GLN A 45 -12.11 -5.23 -11.57
CA GLN A 45 -13.49 -4.97 -11.99
C GLN A 45 -13.89 -5.81 -13.21
N GLU A 46 -13.04 -5.87 -14.23
CA GLU A 46 -13.27 -6.68 -15.42
C GLU A 46 -13.39 -8.17 -15.08
N ARG A 47 -12.48 -8.69 -14.26
CA ARG A 47 -12.48 -10.11 -13.84
C ARG A 47 -13.69 -10.47 -12.99
N VAL A 48 -14.13 -9.56 -12.11
CA VAL A 48 -15.38 -9.69 -11.35
C VAL A 48 -16.56 -9.80 -12.30
N LEU A 49 -16.70 -8.88 -13.26
CA LEU A 49 -17.80 -8.90 -14.23
C LEU A 49 -17.83 -10.15 -15.10
N VAL A 50 -16.68 -10.75 -15.39
CA VAL A 50 -16.59 -12.00 -16.16
C VAL A 50 -17.01 -13.22 -15.33
N SER A 51 -16.74 -13.20 -14.03
CA SER A 51 -16.95 -14.34 -13.12
C SER A 51 -18.34 -14.38 -12.47
N LEU A 52 -19.09 -13.27 -12.50
CA LEU A 52 -20.49 -13.23 -12.03
C LEU A 52 -21.44 -14.02 -12.93
N SER A 53 -22.53 -14.55 -12.36
CA SER A 53 -23.61 -15.17 -13.14
C SER A 53 -24.27 -14.17 -14.09
N ASN A 54 -24.97 -14.63 -15.13
CA ASN A 54 -25.60 -13.73 -16.12
C ASN A 54 -26.52 -12.69 -15.49
N ASP A 55 -27.31 -13.09 -14.47
CA ASP A 55 -28.24 -12.20 -13.78
C ASP A 55 -27.50 -11.18 -12.90
N GLN A 56 -26.52 -11.65 -12.12
CA GLN A 56 -25.66 -10.81 -11.28
C GLN A 56 -24.85 -9.81 -12.12
N LYS A 57 -24.31 -10.26 -13.25
CA LYS A 57 -23.54 -9.44 -14.19
C LYS A 57 -24.40 -8.32 -14.77
N THR A 58 -25.64 -8.63 -15.15
CA THR A 58 -26.59 -7.63 -15.65
C THR A 58 -26.85 -6.54 -14.62
N LEU A 59 -27.17 -6.94 -13.38
CA LEU A 59 -27.41 -6.04 -12.26
C LEU A 59 -26.17 -5.19 -11.93
N PHE A 60 -24.99 -5.82 -11.84
CA PHE A 60 -23.76 -5.13 -11.48
C PHE A 60 -23.29 -4.16 -12.58
N THR A 61 -23.45 -4.53 -13.84
CA THR A 61 -23.14 -3.64 -14.98
C THR A 61 -23.99 -2.36 -14.94
N LEU A 62 -25.27 -2.48 -14.58
CA LEU A 62 -26.14 -1.32 -14.40
C LEU A 62 -25.66 -0.43 -13.25
N LEU A 63 -25.26 -1.04 -12.14
CA LEU A 63 -24.77 -0.34 -10.95
C LEU A 63 -23.48 0.44 -11.22
N LEU A 64 -22.58 -0.13 -12.04
CA LEU A 64 -21.29 0.45 -12.41
C LEU A 64 -21.37 1.59 -13.44
N LYS A 65 -22.55 1.96 -13.95
CA LYS A 65 -22.67 3.11 -14.86
C LYS A 65 -22.14 4.39 -14.20
N GLY A 66 -21.00 4.87 -14.69
CA GLY A 66 -20.30 6.04 -14.14
C GLY A 66 -19.61 5.79 -12.79
N ARG A 67 -19.38 4.53 -12.41
CA ARG A 67 -18.78 4.13 -11.14
C ARG A 67 -17.70 3.08 -11.32
N ASN A 68 -16.70 3.08 -10.45
CA ASN A 68 -15.72 1.99 -10.35
C ASN A 68 -16.21 0.87 -9.41
N LEU A 69 -15.45 -0.23 -9.32
CA LEU A 69 -15.73 -1.39 -8.47
C LEU A 69 -16.01 -1.00 -7.02
N GLU A 70 -15.18 -0.12 -6.47
CA GLU A 70 -15.26 0.36 -5.08
C GLU A 70 -16.54 1.16 -4.82
N GLN A 71 -16.92 2.03 -5.74
CA GLN A 71 -18.16 2.79 -5.72
C GLN A 71 -19.40 1.89 -5.89
N GLY A 72 -19.27 0.84 -6.71
CA GLY A 72 -20.29 -0.20 -6.89
C GLY A 72 -20.56 -0.94 -5.58
N LEU A 73 -19.52 -1.49 -4.95
CA LEU A 73 -19.60 -2.16 -3.64
C LEU A 73 -20.17 -1.22 -2.56
N SER A 74 -19.69 0.02 -2.52
CA SER A 74 -20.20 1.03 -1.60
C SER A 74 -21.71 1.29 -1.80
N ARG A 75 -22.19 1.27 -3.05
CA ARG A 75 -23.62 1.43 -3.35
C ARG A 75 -24.42 0.20 -2.94
N LEU A 76 -23.93 -1.02 -3.17
CA LEU A 76 -24.59 -2.25 -2.73
C LEU A 76 -24.82 -2.24 -1.21
N ARG A 77 -23.79 -1.97 -0.43
CA ARG A 77 -23.89 -1.95 1.03
C ARG A 77 -24.85 -0.88 1.54
N ARG A 78 -24.88 0.30 0.91
CA ARG A 78 -25.90 1.32 1.20
C ARG A 78 -27.31 0.85 0.88
N ILE A 79 -27.52 0.13 -0.23
CA ILE A 79 -28.84 -0.43 -0.56
C ILE A 79 -29.26 -1.44 0.51
N THR A 80 -28.36 -2.35 0.91
CA THR A 80 -28.62 -3.35 1.95
C THR A 80 -28.99 -2.71 3.29
N ALA A 81 -28.34 -1.60 3.67
CA ALA A 81 -28.60 -0.91 4.93
C ALA A 81 -29.88 -0.03 4.92
N LEU A 82 -30.36 0.38 3.74
CA LEU A 82 -31.49 1.30 3.61
C LEU A 82 -32.85 0.62 3.40
N LEU A 83 -32.86 -0.64 2.94
CA LEU A 83 -34.09 -1.34 2.58
C LEU A 83 -34.49 -2.34 3.67
N ASP A 84 -35.79 -2.35 4.01
CA ASP A 84 -36.40 -3.34 4.90
C ASP A 84 -37.41 -4.21 4.15
N GLY A 85 -37.43 -5.52 4.43
CA GLY A 85 -38.38 -6.46 3.84
C GLY A 85 -38.32 -6.53 2.31
N ASP A 86 -39.47 -6.42 1.64
CA ASP A 86 -39.60 -6.56 0.18
C ASP A 86 -39.42 -5.23 -0.59
N GLN A 87 -38.88 -4.19 0.06
CA GLN A 87 -38.59 -2.93 -0.60
C GLN A 87 -37.54 -3.12 -1.71
N THR A 88 -37.64 -2.30 -2.75
CA THR A 88 -36.70 -2.32 -3.88
C THR A 88 -36.13 -0.94 -4.18
N LEU A 89 -34.85 -0.91 -4.55
CA LEU A 89 -34.14 0.29 -5.04
C LEU A 89 -33.20 -0.11 -6.16
N ASP A 90 -33.27 0.57 -7.31
CA ASP A 90 -32.43 0.28 -8.49
C ASP A 90 -32.49 -1.20 -8.95
N ASN A 91 -33.65 -1.86 -8.79
CA ASN A 91 -33.90 -3.30 -9.02
C ASN A 91 -33.23 -4.27 -8.02
N PHE A 92 -32.77 -3.76 -6.88
CA PHE A 92 -32.25 -4.57 -5.78
C PHE A 92 -33.24 -4.61 -4.62
N THR A 93 -33.42 -5.77 -4.01
CA THR A 93 -33.89 -5.89 -2.61
C THR A 93 -32.67 -5.86 -1.69
N ALA A 94 -32.88 -5.74 -0.38
CA ALA A 94 -31.78 -5.88 0.59
C ALA A 94 -31.04 -7.22 0.41
N GLN A 95 -31.78 -8.31 0.22
CA GLN A 95 -31.22 -9.65 0.05
C GLN A 95 -30.41 -9.77 -1.25
N THR A 96 -30.94 -9.31 -2.39
CA THR A 96 -30.21 -9.44 -3.66
C THR A 96 -28.97 -8.56 -3.71
N ALA A 97 -28.98 -7.39 -3.04
CA ALA A 97 -27.80 -6.56 -2.87
C ALA A 97 -26.74 -7.25 -2.00
N LEU A 98 -27.14 -7.86 -0.89
CA LEU A 98 -26.27 -8.63 -0.01
C LEU A 98 -25.64 -9.84 -0.72
N ASP A 99 -26.45 -10.63 -1.43
CA ASP A 99 -25.98 -11.80 -2.17
C ASP A 99 -24.96 -11.42 -3.25
N LEU A 100 -25.19 -10.28 -3.93
CA LEU A 100 -24.26 -9.76 -4.93
C LEU A 100 -22.96 -9.23 -4.30
N ASP A 101 -23.02 -8.51 -3.18
CA ASP A 101 -21.84 -8.05 -2.44
C ASP A 101 -20.96 -9.24 -2.00
N LEU A 102 -21.58 -10.29 -1.43
CA LEU A 102 -20.90 -11.52 -1.03
C LEU A 102 -20.23 -12.22 -2.22
N ALA A 103 -20.95 -12.36 -3.35
CA ALA A 103 -20.41 -12.98 -4.56
C ALA A 103 -19.21 -12.20 -5.11
N ILE A 104 -19.30 -10.86 -5.16
CA ILE A 104 -18.19 -10.01 -5.60
C ILE A 104 -17.00 -10.16 -4.66
N CYS A 105 -17.21 -10.11 -3.34
CA CYS A 105 -16.13 -10.27 -2.35
C CYS A 105 -15.42 -11.62 -2.49
N GLN A 106 -16.15 -12.71 -2.71
CA GLN A 106 -15.57 -14.03 -2.97
C GLN A 106 -14.70 -14.05 -4.23
N ILE A 107 -15.17 -13.42 -5.31
CA ILE A 107 -14.38 -13.31 -6.54
C ILE A 107 -13.12 -12.46 -6.30
N ILE A 108 -13.23 -11.34 -5.58
CA ILE A 108 -12.08 -10.50 -5.23
C ILE A 108 -11.03 -11.30 -4.45
N ILE A 109 -11.43 -12.03 -3.41
CA ILE A 109 -10.51 -12.86 -2.63
C ILE A 109 -9.80 -13.88 -3.52
N LYS A 110 -10.53 -14.54 -4.43
CA LYS A 110 -9.97 -15.49 -5.38
C LYS A 110 -8.98 -14.85 -6.35
N GLU A 111 -9.30 -13.69 -6.90
CA GLU A 111 -8.45 -12.97 -7.86
C GLU A 111 -7.20 -12.35 -7.22
N LEU A 112 -7.20 -12.19 -5.89
CA LEU A 112 -6.08 -11.72 -5.09
C LEU A 112 -5.30 -12.85 -4.41
N ASP A 113 -5.51 -14.10 -4.83
CA ASP A 113 -4.68 -15.22 -4.41
C ASP A 113 -3.22 -15.01 -4.85
N ILE A 114 -2.31 -15.09 -3.88
CA ILE A 114 -0.87 -14.82 -4.06
C ILE A 114 -0.08 -16.07 -4.43
N SER A 115 -0.71 -17.25 -4.49
CA SER A 115 -0.04 -18.53 -4.76
C SER A 115 0.73 -18.52 -6.09
N ASN A 116 0.24 -17.78 -7.09
CA ASN A 116 0.87 -17.64 -8.42
C ASN A 116 1.50 -16.26 -8.65
N ALA A 117 1.56 -15.40 -7.62
CA ALA A 117 2.14 -14.07 -7.75
C ALA A 117 3.68 -14.14 -7.80
N ASN A 118 4.30 -13.10 -8.37
CA ASN A 118 5.73 -12.87 -8.27
C ASN A 118 6.05 -12.17 -6.93
N HIS A 119 6.57 -12.93 -5.98
CA HIS A 119 6.93 -12.45 -4.63
C HIS A 119 8.24 -11.65 -4.59
N THR A 120 9.02 -11.62 -5.67
CA THR A 120 10.36 -10.98 -5.67
C THR A 120 10.32 -9.50 -5.27
N PRO A 121 9.39 -8.65 -5.80
CA PRO A 121 9.33 -7.25 -5.40
C PRO A 121 9.02 -7.05 -3.92
N SER A 122 8.03 -7.76 -3.37
CA SER A 122 7.68 -7.66 -1.95
C SER A 122 8.79 -8.20 -1.06
N ARG A 123 9.46 -9.28 -1.46
CA ARG A 123 10.67 -9.81 -0.76
C ARG A 123 11.82 -8.82 -0.76
N TYR A 124 12.09 -8.10 -1.85
CA TYR A 124 13.11 -7.05 -1.84
C TYR A 124 12.75 -5.92 -0.88
N PHE A 125 11.48 -5.52 -0.84
CA PHE A 125 11.02 -4.52 0.12
C PHE A 125 11.17 -5.01 1.57
N ALA A 126 10.78 -6.25 1.88
CA ALA A 126 10.96 -6.85 3.20
C ALA A 126 12.45 -7.02 3.55
N ALA A 127 13.30 -7.37 2.57
CA ALA A 127 14.76 -7.44 2.74
C ALA A 127 15.38 -6.08 3.12
N TRP A 128 14.84 -4.98 2.60
CA TRP A 128 15.22 -3.64 3.05
C TRP A 128 14.87 -3.45 4.53
N LEU A 129 13.62 -3.73 4.93
CA LEU A 129 13.16 -3.59 6.31
C LEU A 129 13.96 -4.44 7.29
N ALA A 130 14.28 -5.69 6.93
CA ALA A 130 15.05 -6.64 7.73
C ALA A 130 16.43 -6.10 8.16
N ARG A 131 16.95 -5.11 7.44
CA ARG A 131 18.27 -4.50 7.69
C ARG A 131 18.19 -3.07 8.18
N THR A 132 17.01 -2.47 8.17
CA THR A 132 16.85 -1.12 8.71
C THR A 132 16.85 -1.17 10.23
N ASN A 133 17.64 -0.29 10.86
CA ASN A 133 17.69 -0.13 12.30
C ASN A 133 17.39 1.33 12.65
N TYR A 134 16.22 1.82 12.21
CA TYR A 134 15.77 3.17 12.53
C TYR A 134 15.45 3.27 14.02
N HIS A 135 15.57 4.47 14.59
CA HIS A 135 15.25 4.72 16.00
C HIS A 135 13.74 4.61 16.29
N THR A 136 12.92 4.67 15.25
CA THR A 136 11.47 4.48 15.30
C THR A 136 11.04 3.44 14.28
N PRO A 137 9.97 2.66 14.53
CA PRO A 137 9.42 1.71 13.57
C PRO A 137 9.19 2.34 12.19
N VAL A 138 9.53 1.63 11.12
CA VAL A 138 9.09 1.99 9.77
C VAL A 138 7.59 1.72 9.67
N GLU A 139 6.83 2.70 9.19
CA GLU A 139 5.37 2.57 9.03
C GLU A 139 4.98 2.35 7.56
N ILE A 140 4.31 1.25 7.29
CA ILE A 140 3.93 0.80 5.96
C ILE A 140 2.42 0.95 5.87
N PHE A 141 1.95 1.99 5.18
CA PHE A 141 0.54 2.18 4.88
C PHE A 141 0.21 1.55 3.53
N THR A 142 -0.94 0.90 3.42
CA THR A 142 -1.40 0.36 2.14
C THR A 142 -2.92 0.37 2.04
N VAL A 143 -3.41 0.54 0.82
CA VAL A 143 -4.83 0.35 0.45
C VAL A 143 -5.08 -1.02 -0.19
N ASN A 144 -4.05 -1.87 -0.29
CA ASN A 144 -4.16 -3.17 -0.95
C ASN A 144 -4.79 -4.20 -0.02
N TYR A 145 -5.65 -5.05 -0.57
CA TYR A 145 -6.35 -6.09 0.19
C TYR A 145 -5.53 -7.40 0.31
N ASP A 146 -4.66 -7.68 -0.66
CA ASP A 146 -3.85 -8.91 -0.78
C ASP A 146 -2.78 -9.06 0.30
N LEU A 147 -2.22 -10.26 0.48
CA LEU A 147 -1.27 -10.58 1.56
C LEU A 147 0.22 -10.53 1.16
N LEU A 148 0.58 -9.87 0.05
CA LEU A 148 1.96 -9.89 -0.45
C LEU A 148 2.98 -9.31 0.53
N LEU A 149 2.61 -8.28 1.29
CA LEU A 149 3.50 -7.63 2.25
C LEU A 149 3.68 -8.51 3.49
N GLU A 150 2.59 -9.02 4.06
CA GLU A 150 2.60 -9.92 5.21
C GLU A 150 3.44 -11.16 4.92
N THR A 151 3.19 -11.83 3.79
CA THR A 151 3.95 -13.02 3.38
C THR A 151 5.43 -12.70 3.20
N ALA A 152 5.79 -11.59 2.56
CA ALA A 152 7.19 -11.22 2.40
C ALA A 152 7.88 -10.86 3.74
N LEU A 153 7.17 -10.19 4.66
CA LEU A 153 7.70 -9.89 6.00
C LEU A 153 7.98 -11.18 6.77
N GLU A 154 7.07 -12.16 6.72
CA GLU A 154 7.24 -13.45 7.40
C GLU A 154 8.36 -14.29 6.77
N GLU A 155 8.41 -14.40 5.44
CA GLU A 155 9.46 -15.11 4.72
C GLU A 155 10.86 -14.54 4.99
N MET A 156 10.95 -13.21 5.10
CA MET A 156 12.20 -12.49 5.40
C MET A 156 12.45 -12.31 6.90
N GLN A 157 11.62 -12.91 7.77
CA GLN A 157 11.72 -12.85 9.23
C GLN A 157 11.75 -11.43 9.80
N VAL A 158 11.03 -10.50 9.19
CA VAL A 158 10.86 -9.13 9.67
C VAL A 158 9.75 -9.11 10.73
N PRO A 159 10.05 -8.77 11.99
CA PRO A 159 9.00 -8.59 12.99
C PRO A 159 8.10 -7.44 12.58
N TYR A 160 6.78 -7.67 12.57
CA TYR A 160 5.82 -6.63 12.23
C TYR A 160 4.61 -6.63 13.17
N PHE A 161 4.03 -5.45 13.36
CA PHE A 161 2.77 -5.24 14.06
C PHE A 161 1.78 -4.60 13.08
N ASP A 162 0.61 -5.22 12.92
CA ASP A 162 -0.42 -4.76 11.98
C ASP A 162 -1.69 -4.22 12.66
N GLY A 163 -1.61 -3.97 13.97
CA GLY A 163 -2.75 -3.57 14.78
C GLY A 163 -3.48 -4.74 15.43
N PHE A 164 -3.21 -5.99 15.04
CA PHE A 164 -3.87 -7.17 15.60
C PHE A 164 -2.94 -7.98 16.49
N ILE A 165 -3.49 -8.51 17.59
CA ILE A 165 -2.78 -9.46 18.48
C ILE A 165 -3.57 -10.75 18.59
N GLY A 166 -2.87 -11.87 18.39
CA GLY A 166 -3.40 -13.24 18.45
C GLY A 166 -2.93 -14.08 17.26
N ASN A 167 -2.84 -15.40 17.46
CA ASN A 167 -2.29 -16.31 16.46
C ASN A 167 -3.39 -16.96 15.60
N LEU A 168 -4.48 -17.43 16.20
CA LEU A 168 -5.56 -18.13 15.49
C LEU A 168 -6.64 -17.15 15.00
N ARG A 169 -7.08 -16.30 15.93
CA ARG A 169 -8.06 -15.24 15.70
C ARG A 169 -7.57 -14.00 16.44
N ALA A 170 -6.96 -13.09 15.70
CA ALA A 170 -6.32 -11.92 16.26
C ALA A 170 -7.32 -10.77 16.38
N ARG A 171 -7.28 -10.05 17.51
CA ARG A 171 -8.17 -8.91 17.78
C ARG A 171 -7.41 -7.60 17.62
N PHE A 172 -8.08 -6.61 17.04
CA PHE A 172 -7.51 -5.28 16.87
C PHE A 172 -7.27 -4.61 18.25
N GLN A 173 -6.09 -4.03 18.44
CA GLN A 173 -5.67 -3.39 19.69
C GLN A 173 -5.54 -1.89 19.47
N THR A 174 -6.65 -1.15 19.64
CA THR A 174 -6.69 0.31 19.44
C THR A 174 -5.59 1.03 20.22
N ASP A 175 -5.42 0.69 21.50
CA ASP A 175 -4.47 1.38 22.38
C ASP A 175 -3.03 1.32 21.84
N LEU A 176 -2.61 0.16 21.31
CA LEU A 176 -1.27 -0.05 20.75
C LEU A 176 -1.04 0.68 19.42
N VAL A 177 -2.10 0.94 18.65
CA VAL A 177 -2.04 1.75 17.43
C VAL A 177 -2.04 3.24 17.77
N GLU A 178 -2.77 3.62 18.81
CA GLU A 178 -2.89 5.01 19.25
C GLU A 178 -1.70 5.51 20.05
N THR A 179 -0.85 4.62 20.58
CA THR A 179 0.33 4.97 21.39
C THR A 179 1.10 6.16 20.82
N ARG A 180 1.27 7.17 21.67
CA ARG A 180 1.98 8.41 21.33
C ARG A 180 3.49 8.26 21.60
N PRO A 181 4.33 8.97 20.83
CA PRO A 181 5.76 9.08 21.16
C PRO A 181 5.92 9.59 22.61
N GLY A 182 6.72 8.90 23.42
CA GLY A 182 6.96 9.21 24.84
C GLY A 182 6.18 8.36 25.86
N SER A 183 5.20 7.55 25.41
CA SER A 183 4.57 6.51 26.24
C SER A 183 5.38 5.21 26.18
N GLU A 184 6.54 5.16 26.84
CA GLU A 184 7.49 4.03 26.75
C GLU A 184 6.88 2.69 27.16
N ALA A 185 5.93 2.69 28.11
CA ALA A 185 5.31 1.48 28.65
C ALA A 185 4.39 0.73 27.65
N GLU A 186 3.93 1.38 26.58
CA GLU A 186 2.90 0.86 25.66
C GLU A 186 3.32 0.94 24.18
N SER A 187 4.61 1.17 23.91
CA SER A 187 5.10 1.40 22.55
C SER A 187 5.64 0.13 21.89
N ILE A 188 5.24 -0.10 20.64
CA ILE A 188 5.81 -1.15 19.81
C ILE A 188 7.30 -0.84 19.56
N PRO A 189 8.24 -1.76 19.88
CA PRO A 189 9.67 -1.52 19.76
C PRO A 189 10.13 -1.12 18.36
N ALA A 190 11.21 -0.33 18.27
CA ALA A 190 11.73 0.20 17.01
C ALA A 190 12.14 -0.85 15.96
N PHE A 191 12.53 -2.05 16.40
CA PHE A 191 12.92 -3.15 15.51
C PHE A 191 11.71 -3.83 14.81
N PHE A 192 10.49 -3.53 15.24
CA PHE A 192 9.29 -3.93 14.51
C PHE A 192 9.03 -2.96 13.36
N SER A 193 8.54 -3.49 12.24
CA SER A 193 7.81 -2.70 11.25
C SER A 193 6.33 -2.57 11.66
N ARG A 194 5.67 -1.50 11.24
CA ARG A 194 4.23 -1.31 11.47
C ARG A 194 3.48 -1.37 10.14
N LEU A 195 2.55 -2.29 9.96
CA LEU A 195 1.80 -2.48 8.71
C LEU A 195 0.34 -2.07 8.88
N TRP A 196 -0.11 -1.08 8.12
CA TRP A 196 -1.43 -0.48 8.28
C TRP A 196 -2.25 -0.60 7.00
N LYS A 197 -3.24 -1.50 7.00
CA LYS A 197 -4.17 -1.70 5.88
C LYS A 197 -5.40 -0.81 6.01
N LEU A 198 -5.42 0.29 5.27
CA LEU A 198 -6.42 1.35 5.39
C LEU A 198 -7.80 0.98 4.85
N HIS A 199 -7.83 0.08 3.86
CA HIS A 199 -9.05 -0.39 3.19
C HIS A 199 -9.40 -1.84 3.58
N GLY A 200 -8.73 -2.39 4.59
CA GLY A 200 -8.96 -3.76 5.05
C GLY A 200 -8.15 -4.80 4.30
N SER A 201 -8.48 -6.06 4.50
CA SER A 201 -7.68 -7.20 4.03
C SER A 201 -8.55 -8.41 3.71
N VAL A 202 -8.09 -9.26 2.78
CA VAL A 202 -8.76 -10.52 2.44
C VAL A 202 -8.80 -11.54 3.60
N ASN A 203 -7.98 -11.33 4.64
CA ASN A 203 -7.94 -12.16 5.85
C ASN A 203 -8.58 -11.50 7.09
N TRP A 204 -9.35 -10.42 6.91
CA TRP A 204 -10.10 -9.78 8.01
C TRP A 204 -11.56 -10.17 7.93
N ALA A 205 -12.12 -10.73 9.01
CA ALA A 205 -13.50 -11.21 9.06
C ALA A 205 -14.32 -10.38 10.05
N TRP A 206 -15.59 -10.15 9.74
CA TRP A 206 -16.55 -9.64 10.71
C TRP A 206 -16.99 -10.75 11.66
N GLU A 207 -16.97 -10.45 12.95
CA GLU A 207 -17.53 -11.26 14.03
C GLU A 207 -18.72 -10.50 14.66
N ASP A 208 -19.88 -11.15 14.69
CA ASP A 208 -21.14 -10.65 15.25
C ASP A 208 -21.58 -9.26 14.74
N ASP A 209 -21.15 -8.85 13.54
CA ASP A 209 -21.31 -7.50 12.95
C ASP A 209 -20.85 -6.33 13.86
N ARG A 210 -19.95 -6.64 14.79
CA ARG A 210 -19.48 -5.71 15.83
C ARG A 210 -17.97 -5.56 15.84
N GLN A 211 -17.23 -6.60 15.48
CA GLN A 211 -15.79 -6.66 15.66
C GLN A 211 -15.11 -7.22 14.41
N ILE A 212 -13.94 -6.68 14.09
CA ILE A 212 -13.09 -7.24 13.04
C ILE A 212 -12.03 -8.10 13.71
N VAL A 213 -11.87 -9.31 13.20
CA VAL A 213 -10.80 -10.23 13.58
C VAL A 213 -9.94 -10.55 12.37
N ARG A 214 -8.62 -10.64 12.57
CA ARG A 214 -7.71 -11.14 11.54
C ARG A 214 -7.53 -12.65 11.71
N VAL A 215 -7.77 -13.39 10.65
CA VAL A 215 -7.50 -14.83 10.54
C VAL A 215 -6.19 -15.07 9.77
N GLY A 216 -5.56 -16.22 9.99
CA GLY A 216 -4.23 -16.51 9.40
C GLY A 216 -4.23 -16.82 7.91
N GLN A 217 -5.38 -16.88 7.25
CA GLN A 217 -5.54 -17.22 5.83
C GLN A 217 -6.64 -16.34 5.20
N PRO A 218 -6.64 -16.15 3.87
CA PRO A 218 -7.77 -15.53 3.18
C PRO A 218 -9.09 -16.20 3.56
N ILE A 219 -10.16 -15.40 3.67
CA ILE A 219 -11.45 -15.92 4.11
C ILE A 219 -12.06 -16.84 3.07
N HIS A 220 -12.49 -18.02 3.51
CA HIS A 220 -13.27 -18.97 2.72
C HIS A 220 -14.76 -18.87 3.08
N ASN A 221 -15.60 -19.36 2.16
CA ASN A 221 -17.07 -19.39 2.24
C ASN A 221 -17.60 -19.47 3.67
N GLU A 222 -18.56 -18.58 3.99
CA GLU A 222 -19.36 -18.41 5.23
C GLU A 222 -19.04 -17.19 6.12
N MET A 223 -17.85 -16.59 6.02
CA MET A 223 -17.55 -15.34 6.75
C MET A 223 -17.57 -14.10 5.83
N ALA A 224 -18.16 -13.00 6.29
CA ALA A 224 -18.13 -11.73 5.58
C ALA A 224 -16.73 -11.11 5.69
N ALA A 225 -16.02 -11.02 4.57
CA ALA A 225 -14.70 -10.39 4.52
C ALA A 225 -14.82 -8.87 4.73
N ALA A 226 -14.02 -8.34 5.64
CA ALA A 226 -13.92 -6.92 5.95
C ALA A 226 -13.02 -6.21 4.93
N ILE A 227 -13.43 -6.24 3.66
CA ILE A 227 -12.87 -5.47 2.55
C ILE A 227 -13.66 -4.17 2.46
N TYR A 228 -12.98 -3.03 2.54
CA TYR A 228 -13.62 -1.73 2.72
C TYR A 228 -13.15 -0.70 1.68
N PRO A 229 -13.93 -0.45 0.61
CA PRO A 229 -13.56 0.48 -0.44
C PRO A 229 -13.59 1.96 -0.01
N SER A 230 -12.82 2.79 -0.73
CA SER A 230 -12.59 4.22 -0.48
C SER A 230 -13.84 5.13 -0.36
N ASP A 231 -14.93 4.85 -1.08
CA ASP A 231 -16.02 5.83 -1.30
C ASP A 231 -17.17 5.81 -0.27
N THR A 232 -16.92 5.24 0.91
CA THR A 232 -17.90 5.07 1.98
C THR A 232 -17.82 6.22 2.99
N LYS A 233 -18.42 7.34 2.60
CA LYS A 233 -18.25 8.63 3.28
C LYS A 233 -18.87 8.82 4.66
N TYR A 234 -19.64 7.91 5.29
CA TYR A 234 -20.39 8.35 6.48
C TYR A 234 -20.51 7.43 7.71
N GLU A 235 -20.72 6.11 7.61
CA GLU A 235 -21.01 5.31 8.83
C GLU A 235 -19.96 4.23 9.16
N GLU A 236 -19.49 3.46 8.18
CA GLU A 236 -18.59 2.33 8.45
C GLU A 236 -17.09 2.72 8.48
N SER A 237 -16.66 3.79 7.80
CA SER A 237 -15.28 4.34 7.90
C SER A 237 -15.00 4.92 9.29
N ARG A 238 -16.06 5.19 10.05
CA ARG A 238 -16.03 5.59 11.46
C ARG A 238 -15.98 4.39 12.41
N ARG A 239 -16.07 3.15 11.91
CA ARG A 239 -15.89 1.93 12.71
C ARG A 239 -14.39 1.66 12.90
N VAL A 240 -14.06 1.09 14.06
CA VAL A 240 -12.74 0.50 14.33
C VAL A 240 -12.62 -0.77 13.48
N PRO A 241 -11.49 -1.02 12.79
CA PRO A 241 -10.19 -0.37 12.93
C PRO A 241 -9.94 0.81 11.98
N PHE A 242 -10.77 1.03 10.97
CA PHE A 242 -10.49 1.97 9.87
C PHE A 242 -10.24 3.40 10.35
N LEU A 243 -11.08 3.91 11.25
CA LEU A 243 -10.92 5.25 11.83
C LEU A 243 -9.56 5.41 12.53
N VAL A 244 -9.16 4.41 13.31
CA VAL A 244 -7.91 4.41 14.08
C VAL A 244 -6.70 4.37 13.14
N LEU A 245 -6.78 3.58 12.08
CA LEU A 245 -5.71 3.45 11.08
C LEU A 245 -5.54 4.74 10.24
N GLN A 246 -6.64 5.38 9.85
CA GLN A 246 -6.58 6.67 9.15
C GLN A 246 -6.04 7.79 10.05
N ASP A 247 -6.45 7.82 11.34
CA ASP A 247 -5.85 8.75 12.31
C ASP A 247 -4.36 8.48 12.50
N ARG A 248 -3.95 7.21 12.56
CA ARG A 248 -2.54 6.82 12.64
C ARG A 248 -1.75 7.34 11.44
N MET A 249 -2.26 7.18 10.22
CA MET A 249 -1.64 7.72 9.00
C MET A 249 -1.47 9.23 9.08
N ARG A 250 -2.54 9.95 9.46
CA ARG A 250 -2.50 11.40 9.65
C ARG A 250 -1.40 11.81 10.63
N ARG A 251 -1.32 11.16 11.79
CA ARG A 251 -0.31 11.44 12.83
C ARG A 251 1.10 11.11 12.36
N ALA A 252 1.30 9.98 11.70
CA ALA A 252 2.59 9.54 11.17
C ALA A 252 3.16 10.56 10.17
N PHE A 253 2.34 11.03 9.23
CA PHE A 253 2.79 12.02 8.24
C PHE A 253 3.02 13.41 8.85
N HIS A 254 2.36 13.71 9.97
CA HIS A 254 2.56 14.94 10.73
C HIS A 254 3.75 14.89 11.70
N GLN A 255 4.41 13.75 11.85
CA GLN A 255 5.62 13.66 12.64
C GLN A 255 6.73 14.48 11.96
N PRO A 256 7.47 15.32 12.71
CA PRO A 256 8.54 16.14 12.14
C PRO A 256 9.59 15.30 11.39
N GLU A 257 10.12 15.86 10.30
CA GLU A 257 11.24 15.29 9.54
C GLU A 257 10.96 13.90 8.93
N THR A 258 9.68 13.55 8.76
CA THR A 258 9.26 12.27 8.16
C THR A 258 9.65 12.20 6.68
N LEU A 259 10.15 11.05 6.24
CA LEU A 259 10.29 10.70 4.82
C LEU A 259 9.15 9.74 4.44
N VAL A 260 8.29 10.15 3.52
CA VAL A 260 7.17 9.33 3.01
C VAL A 260 7.47 8.91 1.58
N LEU A 261 7.51 7.59 1.32
CA LEU A 261 7.66 7.03 -0.03
C LEU A 261 6.31 6.51 -0.53
N VAL A 262 5.77 7.07 -1.60
CA VAL A 262 4.47 6.68 -2.17
C VAL A 262 4.68 5.97 -3.50
N ALA A 263 4.18 4.74 -3.66
CA ALA A 263 4.31 3.97 -4.90
C ALA A 263 3.06 3.17 -5.22
N GLY A 264 2.76 3.00 -6.51
CA GLY A 264 1.61 2.21 -6.98
C GLY A 264 0.23 2.75 -6.59
N TYR A 265 0.15 3.96 -6.02
CA TYR A 265 -1.08 4.62 -5.63
C TYR A 265 -1.55 5.58 -6.72
N SER A 266 -2.82 5.46 -7.13
CA SER A 266 -3.40 6.20 -8.26
C SER A 266 -3.87 7.61 -7.91
N PHE A 267 -3.90 7.97 -6.62
CA PHE A 267 -4.53 9.20 -6.13
C PHE A 267 -6.03 9.28 -6.47
N GLY A 268 -6.70 8.14 -6.61
CA GLY A 268 -8.16 8.06 -6.81
C GLY A 268 -8.99 8.30 -5.55
N ASP A 269 -8.41 8.15 -4.35
CA ASP A 269 -9.09 8.39 -3.08
C ASP A 269 -8.84 9.82 -2.59
N ALA A 270 -9.84 10.68 -2.75
CA ALA A 270 -9.75 12.09 -2.38
C ALA A 270 -9.48 12.32 -0.89
N HIS A 271 -9.96 11.44 -0.01
CA HIS A 271 -9.78 11.61 1.43
C HIS A 271 -8.33 11.31 1.85
N LEU A 272 -7.76 10.21 1.35
CA LEU A 272 -6.35 9.91 1.59
C LEU A 272 -5.42 10.94 0.95
N ASN A 273 -5.79 11.46 -0.22
CA ASN A 273 -5.06 12.56 -0.86
C ASN A 273 -5.01 13.81 0.02
N GLU A 274 -6.11 14.17 0.68
CA GLU A 274 -6.15 15.30 1.61
C GLU A 274 -5.16 15.11 2.76
N LEU A 275 -5.01 13.90 3.32
CA LEU A 275 -4.03 13.62 4.38
C LEU A 275 -2.58 13.84 3.90
N ILE A 276 -2.26 13.41 2.67
CA ILE A 276 -0.94 13.59 2.05
C ILE A 276 -0.66 15.08 1.82
N PHE A 277 -1.59 15.78 1.18
CA PHE A 277 -1.40 17.20 0.83
C PHE A 277 -1.37 18.10 2.07
N ASP A 278 -2.20 17.81 3.06
CA ASP A 278 -2.20 18.53 4.33
C ASP A 278 -0.87 18.39 5.07
N ALA A 279 -0.32 17.17 5.11
CA ALA A 279 1.00 16.94 5.70
C ALA A 279 2.10 17.69 4.93
N ALA A 280 2.10 17.65 3.60
CA ALA A 280 3.05 18.41 2.79
C ALA A 280 2.97 19.92 3.09
N MET A 281 1.76 20.48 3.20
CA MET A 281 1.55 21.90 3.47
C MET A 281 1.91 22.31 4.91
N ARG A 282 1.64 21.48 5.92
CA ARG A 282 1.79 21.84 7.34
C ARG A 282 3.11 21.41 7.96
N ARG A 283 3.90 20.59 7.27
CA ARG A 283 5.18 20.07 7.73
C ARG A 283 6.25 20.26 6.66
N GLU A 284 6.82 21.46 6.61
CA GLU A 284 7.85 21.84 5.63
C GLU A 284 9.07 20.92 5.61
N ARG A 285 9.41 20.29 6.76
CA ARG A 285 10.51 19.32 6.88
C ARG A 285 10.13 17.87 6.57
N THR A 286 8.83 17.57 6.48
CA THR A 286 8.36 16.27 6.01
C THR A 286 8.53 16.23 4.50
N GLU A 287 9.18 15.20 4.01
CA GLU A 287 9.46 15.01 2.59
C GLU A 287 8.61 13.86 2.06
N ILE A 288 7.81 14.13 1.03
CA ILE A 288 6.94 13.14 0.41
C ILE A 288 7.43 12.93 -1.01
N VAL A 289 7.81 11.70 -1.34
CA VAL A 289 8.31 11.31 -2.66
C VAL A 289 7.32 10.35 -3.30
N VAL A 290 6.71 10.77 -4.41
CA VAL A 290 5.75 9.98 -5.16
C VAL A 290 6.40 9.41 -6.41
N PHE A 291 6.39 8.08 -6.52
CA PHE A 291 6.92 7.34 -7.66
C PHE A 291 5.77 6.95 -8.61
N CYS A 292 5.60 7.71 -9.69
CA CYS A 292 4.58 7.45 -10.70
C CYS A 292 5.10 6.43 -11.71
N TYR A 293 4.36 5.33 -11.90
CA TYR A 293 4.65 4.36 -12.95
C TYR A 293 4.44 4.94 -14.36
N SER A 294 3.46 5.82 -14.50
CA SER A 294 3.06 6.51 -15.73
C SER A 294 3.32 8.01 -15.63
N ASP A 295 2.66 8.79 -16.50
CA ASP A 295 2.69 10.25 -16.47
C ASP A 295 2.23 10.81 -15.11
N ILE A 296 2.76 11.98 -14.75
CA ILE A 296 2.41 12.70 -13.53
C ILE A 296 0.95 13.18 -13.62
N PRO A 297 0.05 12.76 -12.72
CA PRO A 297 -1.33 13.24 -12.69
C PRO A 297 -1.41 14.76 -12.48
N GLY A 298 -2.34 15.44 -13.15
CA GLY A 298 -2.50 16.89 -13.05
C GLY A 298 -2.68 17.39 -11.61
N ILE A 299 -3.54 16.72 -10.82
CA ILE A 299 -3.76 17.05 -9.41
C ILE A 299 -2.47 16.98 -8.57
N LEU A 300 -1.59 16.02 -8.88
CA LEU A 300 -0.30 15.89 -8.22
C LEU A 300 0.66 16.98 -8.66
N ALA A 301 0.69 17.28 -9.96
CA ALA A 301 1.54 18.33 -10.51
C ALA A 301 1.21 19.70 -9.91
N ASP A 302 -0.07 20.06 -9.87
CA ASP A 302 -0.53 21.34 -9.32
C ASP A 302 -0.12 21.51 -7.85
N ARG A 303 -0.19 20.43 -7.06
CA ARG A 303 0.24 20.44 -5.66
C ARG A 303 1.76 20.52 -5.54
N ALA A 304 2.49 19.66 -6.24
CA ALA A 304 3.96 19.57 -6.14
C ALA A 304 4.67 20.85 -6.59
N LEU A 305 4.11 21.60 -7.55
CA LEU A 305 4.62 22.90 -7.96
C LEU A 305 4.51 23.97 -6.86
N LEU A 306 3.55 23.83 -5.94
CA LEU A 306 3.29 24.78 -4.85
C LEU A 306 3.91 24.35 -3.51
N THR A 307 4.21 23.06 -3.35
CA THR A 307 4.76 22.49 -2.11
C THR A 307 6.10 21.78 -2.40
N PRO A 308 7.25 22.45 -2.24
CA PRO A 308 8.56 21.93 -2.65
C PRO A 308 8.98 20.61 -2.00
N ASN A 309 8.43 20.30 -0.83
CA ASN A 309 8.65 19.07 -0.09
C ASN A 309 7.80 17.89 -0.56
N LEU A 310 6.84 18.11 -1.48
CA LEU A 310 6.15 17.08 -2.26
C LEU A 310 6.86 16.93 -3.61
N GLN A 311 7.63 15.85 -3.75
CA GLN A 311 8.35 15.52 -4.97
C GLN A 311 7.60 14.43 -5.73
N VAL A 312 7.45 14.62 -7.04
CA VAL A 312 6.71 13.69 -7.89
C VAL A 312 7.56 13.29 -9.07
N LEU A 313 7.81 11.99 -9.21
CA LEU A 313 8.74 11.42 -10.15
C LEU A 313 7.96 10.63 -11.19
N GLY A 314 7.98 11.08 -12.44
CA GLY A 314 7.52 10.32 -13.59
C GLY A 314 8.69 9.64 -14.31
N ASN A 315 8.36 8.89 -15.36
CA ASN A 315 9.35 8.20 -16.19
C ASN A 315 10.25 9.17 -16.99
N ARG A 316 9.70 10.26 -17.53
CA ARG A 316 10.42 11.21 -18.41
C ARG A 316 10.74 12.54 -17.74
N GLU A 317 9.95 12.91 -16.75
CA GLU A 317 10.06 14.18 -16.04
C GLU A 317 9.81 13.99 -14.56
N ALA A 318 10.19 15.01 -13.79
CA ALA A 318 9.92 15.07 -12.37
C ALA A 318 9.61 16.50 -11.94
N ILE A 319 8.93 16.60 -10.79
CA ILE A 319 8.70 17.84 -10.07
C ILE A 319 9.47 17.72 -8.76
N ILE A 320 10.61 18.41 -8.68
CA ILE A 320 11.50 18.37 -7.52
C ILE A 320 11.71 19.81 -7.04
N GLY A 321 11.48 20.04 -5.75
CA GLY A 321 11.62 21.39 -5.18
C GLY A 321 10.68 22.42 -5.81
N GLY A 322 9.50 22.01 -6.29
CA GLY A 322 8.56 22.89 -6.98
C GLY A 322 8.89 23.16 -8.46
N VAL A 323 9.91 22.51 -9.03
CA VAL A 323 10.34 22.71 -10.42
C VAL A 323 10.03 21.48 -11.25
N ARG A 324 9.16 21.63 -12.26
CA ARG A 324 8.89 20.59 -13.27
C ARG A 324 9.95 20.64 -14.38
N ALA A 325 10.66 19.54 -14.58
CA ALA A 325 11.67 19.42 -15.63
C ALA A 325 11.85 17.96 -16.06
N ASN A 326 12.36 17.77 -17.29
CA ASN A 326 12.75 16.45 -17.78
C ASN A 326 13.98 15.93 -17.03
N TRP A 327 14.12 14.61 -16.98
CA TRP A 327 15.37 13.98 -16.57
C TRP A 327 16.49 14.32 -17.56
N ALA A 328 17.67 14.63 -17.05
CA ALA A 328 18.90 14.70 -17.84
C ALA A 328 19.29 13.31 -18.33
N GLU A 329 19.98 13.24 -19.47
CA GLU A 329 20.63 12.00 -19.89
C GLU A 329 21.67 11.61 -18.84
N ALA A 330 21.67 10.34 -18.44
CA ALA A 330 22.64 9.86 -17.47
C ALA A 330 24.01 9.66 -18.14
N GLU A 331 25.05 10.29 -17.59
CA GLU A 331 26.42 10.19 -18.08
C GLU A 331 27.15 8.92 -17.59
N GLU A 332 26.66 8.27 -16.52
CA GLU A 332 27.21 7.04 -15.93
C GLU A 332 26.26 5.84 -16.06
N ASP A 333 26.76 4.63 -15.82
CA ASP A 333 25.94 3.40 -15.77
C ASP A 333 24.89 3.50 -14.65
N CYS A 334 23.64 3.74 -15.06
CA CYS A 334 22.46 3.82 -14.20
C CYS A 334 21.58 2.58 -14.30
N SER A 335 22.15 1.42 -14.66
CA SER A 335 21.38 0.18 -14.82
C SER A 335 20.46 -0.09 -13.62
N GLY A 336 19.18 -0.34 -13.90
CA GLY A 336 18.12 -0.52 -12.92
C GLY A 336 17.50 0.76 -12.33
N ILE A 337 18.08 1.95 -12.55
CA ILE A 337 17.55 3.25 -12.10
C ILE A 337 17.07 4.10 -13.27
N TYR A 338 17.86 4.19 -14.33
CA TYR A 338 17.58 5.00 -15.51
C TYR A 338 18.06 4.29 -16.78
N GLU A 339 17.15 3.99 -17.69
CA GLU A 339 17.44 3.27 -18.93
C GLU A 339 16.59 3.84 -20.07
N GLN A 340 17.15 3.90 -21.28
CA GLN A 340 16.43 4.33 -22.49
C GLN A 340 15.67 5.66 -22.32
N ASN A 341 16.31 6.65 -21.70
CA ASN A 341 15.73 7.97 -21.42
C ASN A 341 14.50 7.91 -20.48
N SER A 342 14.46 6.92 -19.58
CA SER A 342 13.37 6.68 -18.66
C SER A 342 13.87 6.37 -17.26
N PHE A 343 13.39 7.13 -16.27
CA PHE A 343 13.54 6.82 -14.87
C PHE A 343 12.65 5.63 -14.48
N LEU A 344 13.23 4.63 -13.82
CA LEU A 344 12.61 3.32 -13.63
C LEU A 344 12.01 3.10 -12.25
N LEU A 345 12.31 3.94 -11.24
CA LEU A 345 11.82 3.73 -9.88
C LEU A 345 10.31 3.99 -9.72
N GLY A 346 9.62 4.47 -10.76
CA GLY A 346 8.16 4.41 -10.87
C GLY A 346 7.61 2.98 -10.89
N ASN A 347 8.42 2.00 -11.30
CA ASN A 347 8.12 0.59 -11.21
C ASN A 347 8.49 0.06 -9.83
N PHE A 348 7.49 -0.44 -9.09
CA PHE A 348 7.69 -0.95 -7.73
C PHE A 348 8.75 -2.06 -7.64
N SER A 349 8.88 -2.93 -8.65
CA SER A 349 9.93 -3.94 -8.66
C SER A 349 11.32 -3.33 -8.64
N LYS A 350 11.54 -2.24 -9.39
CA LYS A 350 12.80 -1.51 -9.45
C LYS A 350 13.03 -0.66 -8.20
N LEU A 351 11.98 -0.04 -7.66
CA LEU A 351 12.04 0.67 -6.39
C LEU A 351 12.40 -0.26 -5.22
N ALA A 352 11.73 -1.41 -5.11
CA ALA A 352 12.00 -2.38 -4.07
C ALA A 352 13.42 -2.95 -4.17
N GLU A 353 13.88 -3.27 -5.38
CA GLU A 353 15.27 -3.68 -5.64
C GLU A 353 16.27 -2.59 -5.22
N TYR A 354 16.00 -1.32 -5.57
CA TYR A 354 16.83 -0.19 -5.15
C TYR A 354 16.87 -0.06 -3.62
N LEU A 355 15.72 -0.11 -2.93
CA LEU A 355 15.65 -0.07 -1.48
C LEU A 355 16.45 -1.22 -0.86
N ALA A 356 16.31 -2.42 -1.40
CA ALA A 356 17.06 -3.61 -0.99
C ALA A 356 18.58 -3.46 -1.19
N LYS A 357 19.04 -2.62 -2.11
CA LYS A 357 20.47 -2.33 -2.32
C LYS A 357 20.93 -1.09 -1.54
N SER A 358 20.05 -0.15 -1.21
CA SER A 358 20.43 1.13 -0.58
C SER A 358 21.08 1.01 0.81
N THR A 359 20.79 -0.06 1.56
CA THR A 359 21.33 -0.27 2.92
C THR A 359 22.72 -0.90 2.95
N SER A 360 23.34 -1.23 1.81
CA SER A 360 24.63 -1.95 1.75
C SER A 360 25.87 -1.05 1.81
N ARG A 361 25.71 0.26 2.03
CA ARG A 361 26.87 1.18 2.16
C ARG A 361 27.58 1.11 3.52
N ASP A 362 27.07 0.32 4.47
CA ASP A 362 27.79 -0.03 5.70
C ASP A 362 28.65 -1.28 5.42
N PHE A 363 29.97 -1.10 5.32
CA PHE A 363 30.98 -2.03 4.76
C PHE A 363 31.10 -3.44 5.39
N ASP A 364 30.36 -3.77 6.44
CA ASP A 364 30.66 -4.93 7.31
C ASP A 364 29.75 -6.16 7.16
N ASN A 365 28.90 -6.27 6.12
CA ASN A 365 27.97 -7.42 5.99
C ASN A 365 27.70 -7.91 4.55
N ASN A 366 28.73 -8.04 3.70
CA ASN A 366 28.55 -8.51 2.31
C ASN A 366 28.00 -9.94 2.17
N ILE A 367 28.40 -10.89 3.03
CA ILE A 367 27.94 -12.30 2.92
C ILE A 367 26.47 -12.44 3.34
N ARG A 368 26.06 -11.79 4.44
CA ARG A 368 24.66 -11.79 4.89
C ARG A 368 23.76 -11.08 3.88
N LEU A 369 24.25 -10.01 3.26
CA LEU A 369 23.55 -9.29 2.20
C LEU A 369 23.33 -10.19 0.97
N GLU A 370 24.36 -10.85 0.47
CA GLU A 370 24.23 -11.76 -0.66
C GLU A 370 23.21 -12.87 -0.38
N ASN A 371 23.24 -13.46 0.81
CA ASN A 371 22.32 -14.53 1.17
C ASN A 371 20.86 -14.04 1.25
N ILE A 372 20.62 -12.85 1.81
CA ILE A 372 19.29 -12.24 1.89
C ILE A 372 18.79 -11.85 0.49
N LEU A 373 19.65 -11.30 -0.37
CA LEU A 373 19.27 -10.95 -1.74
C LEU A 373 19.04 -12.19 -2.61
N LYS A 374 19.84 -13.25 -2.44
CA LYS A 374 19.62 -14.56 -3.09
C LYS A 374 18.29 -15.17 -2.64
N LEU A 375 17.97 -15.11 -1.35
CA LEU A 375 16.68 -15.54 -0.82
C LEU A 375 15.53 -14.72 -1.41
N ALA A 376 15.66 -13.39 -1.44
CA ALA A 376 14.63 -12.50 -2.01
C ALA A 376 14.41 -12.76 -3.51
N ALA A 377 15.46 -13.06 -4.25
CA ALA A 377 15.41 -13.43 -5.67
C ALA A 377 14.94 -14.87 -5.92
N GLY A 378 14.68 -15.68 -4.88
CA GLY A 378 14.27 -17.08 -5.01
C GLY A 378 15.38 -18.03 -5.47
N ILE A 379 16.64 -17.63 -5.36
CA ILE A 379 17.81 -18.44 -5.74
C ILE A 379 18.22 -19.25 -4.50
N GLN A 380 17.82 -20.52 -4.43
CA GLN A 380 18.30 -21.43 -3.38
C GLN A 380 19.82 -21.56 -3.47
N SER A 381 20.52 -21.45 -2.32
CA SER A 381 21.94 -21.77 -2.23
C SER A 381 22.12 -23.28 -2.47
N LEU A 382 22.56 -23.66 -3.66
CA LEU A 382 23.20 -24.95 -3.88
C LEU A 382 24.50 -24.97 -3.07
N GLY A 383 24.51 -25.74 -1.98
CA GLY A 383 25.74 -26.26 -1.37
C GLY A 383 26.06 -25.74 0.03
N ALA A 384 25.73 -26.56 1.03
CA ALA A 384 26.73 -26.99 2.01
C ALA A 384 26.76 -28.51 1.93
N GLY A 385 27.56 -29.04 1.00
CA GLY A 385 27.95 -30.45 1.04
C GLY A 385 28.98 -30.62 2.15
N GLU A 386 28.78 -31.64 2.98
CA GLU A 386 29.77 -32.17 3.93
C GLU A 386 31.04 -32.66 3.23
#